data_AF-A0A424YWM5-F1
#
_entry.id   AF-A0A424YWM5-F1
#
_cell.length_a   1.000
_cell.length_b   1.000
_cell.length_c   1.000
_cell.angle_alpha   90.00
_cell.angle_beta   90.00
_cell.angle_gamma   90.00
#
_symmetry.space_group_name_H-M   'P 1'
#
loop_
_entity.id
_entity.type
_entity.pdbx_description
1 polymer ?
#
loop_
_entity_poly.entity_id
_entity_poly.type
_entity_poly.pdbx_seq_one_letter_code
_entity_poly.pdbx_strand_id
1 'polypeptide(L)'
;MPPTEDLADKALNRIKAIDGFDRVCFIFLYGSVAAGQARVDSDIDLCLWYDGDTTEAERFRFACIKELSDSRVDIQIFLHLPLYIRIEVIRGRLLYAKDMRFVYDVAYRTIREFDGFKHRFYDYIGKEAMV
;
A
#
# COMPACT_ATOMS: atom_id res chain seq x y z
N MET A 1 19.25 -8.15 9.67
CA MET A 1 18.02 -7.58 9.08
C MET A 1 18.42 -6.94 7.76
N PRO A 2 17.76 -7.24 6.63
CA PRO A 2 18.07 -6.61 5.36
C PRO A 2 17.91 -5.07 5.43
N PRO A 3 18.72 -4.28 4.71
CA PRO A 3 18.77 -2.81 4.85
C PRO A 3 17.42 -2.10 4.61
N THR A 4 16.57 -2.70 3.78
CA THR A 4 15.26 -2.18 3.39
C THR A 4 14.20 -2.31 4.48
N GLU A 5 14.31 -3.31 5.36
CA GLU A 5 13.37 -3.47 6.48
C GLU A 5 13.55 -2.37 7.53
N ASP A 6 14.80 -1.97 7.81
CA ASP A 6 15.12 -0.89 8.75
C ASP A 6 14.56 0.46 8.29
N LEU A 7 14.57 0.74 6.98
CA LEU A 7 13.99 1.96 6.41
C LEU A 7 12.46 1.99 6.52
N ALA A 8 11.78 0.87 6.26
CA ALA A 8 10.33 0.78 6.37
C ALA A 8 9.85 0.98 7.82
N ASP A 9 10.56 0.41 8.79
CA ASP A 9 10.23 0.55 10.21
C ASP A 9 10.50 1.98 10.70
N LYS A 10 11.59 2.63 10.24
CA LYS A 10 11.85 4.05 10.49
C LYS A 10 10.76 4.95 9.90
N ALA A 11 10.35 4.70 8.66
CA ALA A 11 9.28 5.45 8.01
C ALA A 11 7.96 5.29 8.77
N LEU A 12 7.61 4.06 9.19
CA LEU A 12 6.43 3.79 10.00
C LEU A 12 6.42 4.58 11.31
N ASN A 13 7.56 4.62 12.01
CA ASN A 13 7.67 5.36 13.27
C ASN A 13 7.49 6.86 13.09
N ARG A 14 7.97 7.44 11.99
CA ARG A 14 7.74 8.85 11.66
C ARG A 14 6.29 9.12 11.29
N ILE A 15 5.67 8.25 10.48
CA ILE A 15 4.25 8.35 10.12
C ILE A 15 3.35 8.30 11.37
N LYS A 16 3.70 7.47 12.37
CA LYS A 16 2.98 7.39 13.65
C LYS A 16 2.97 8.69 14.45
N ALA A 17 3.94 9.58 14.22
CA ALA A 17 4.04 10.86 14.91
C ALA A 17 3.25 12.00 14.24
N ILE A 18 2.64 11.75 13.07
CA ILE A 18 1.88 12.75 12.32
C ILE A 18 0.46 12.85 12.88
N ASP A 19 -0.01 14.08 13.05
CA ASP A 19 -1.41 14.35 13.43
C ASP A 19 -2.39 13.71 12.43
N GLY A 20 -3.40 13.00 12.94
CA GLY A 20 -4.35 12.22 12.13
C GLY A 20 -3.97 10.75 11.93
N PHE A 21 -2.82 10.29 12.45
CA PHE A 21 -2.44 8.87 12.40
C PHE A 21 -3.47 7.93 13.05
N ASP A 22 -4.25 8.42 14.02
CA ASP A 22 -5.33 7.68 14.66
C ASP A 22 -6.41 7.21 13.67
N ARG A 23 -6.53 7.86 12.51
CA ARG A 23 -7.42 7.48 11.41
C ARG A 23 -6.79 6.50 10.41
N VAL A 24 -5.51 6.18 10.54
CA VAL A 24 -4.88 5.15 9.71
C VAL A 24 -5.34 3.77 10.19
N CYS A 25 -5.95 2.99 9.30
CA CYS A 25 -6.41 1.62 9.63
C CYS A 25 -5.34 0.57 9.37
N PHE A 26 -4.56 0.72 8.31
CA PHE A 26 -3.43 -0.16 8.03
C PHE A 26 -2.39 0.51 7.14
N ILE A 27 -1.17 -0.04 7.17
CA ILE A 27 -0.08 0.29 6.25
C ILE A 27 0.54 -1.00 5.74
N PHE A 28 0.63 -1.14 4.42
CA PHE A 28 1.36 -2.20 3.74
C PHE A 28 2.62 -1.65 3.08
N LEU A 29 3.68 -2.44 3.15
CA LEU A 29 4.82 -2.36 2.25
C LEU A 29 4.52 -3.25 1.04
N TYR A 30 4.59 -2.69 -0.17
CA TYR A 30 4.33 -3.45 -1.39
C TYR A 30 5.38 -3.13 -2.47
N GLY A 31 5.14 -3.57 -3.71
CA GLY A 31 6.03 -3.30 -4.82
C GLY A 31 7.29 -4.17 -4.83
N SER A 32 8.33 -3.67 -5.50
CA SER A 32 9.55 -4.43 -5.80
C SER A 32 10.27 -4.97 -4.54
N VAL A 33 10.10 -4.29 -3.41
CA VAL A 33 10.65 -4.69 -2.12
C VAL A 33 9.92 -5.90 -1.54
N ALA A 34 8.60 -6.00 -1.70
CA ALA A 34 7.81 -7.14 -1.25
C ALA A 34 8.01 -8.40 -2.12
N ALA A 35 8.39 -8.23 -3.39
CA ALA A 35 8.61 -9.33 -4.34
C ALA A 35 10.00 -10.00 -4.23
N GLY A 36 10.85 -9.60 -3.28
CA GLY A 36 12.20 -10.16 -3.11
C GLY A 36 13.19 -9.78 -4.20
N GLN A 37 12.84 -8.79 -5.04
CA GLN A 37 13.68 -8.27 -6.13
C GLN A 37 14.39 -6.97 -5.76
N ALA A 38 14.33 -6.58 -4.48
CA ALA A 38 14.88 -5.33 -3.98
C ALA A 38 16.39 -5.26 -4.22
N ARG A 39 16.82 -4.20 -4.90
CA ARG A 39 18.21 -3.75 -4.91
C ARG A 39 18.43 -2.83 -3.70
N VAL A 40 19.68 -2.61 -3.32
CA VAL A 40 20.06 -1.76 -2.17
C VAL A 40 19.56 -0.31 -2.33
N ASP A 41 19.22 0.09 -3.54
CA ASP A 41 18.74 1.42 -3.94
C ASP A 41 17.23 1.50 -4.24
N SER A 42 16.47 0.43 -4.04
CA SER A 42 15.03 0.38 -4.35
C SER A 42 14.22 1.35 -3.49
N ASP A 43 13.34 2.11 -4.15
CA ASP A 43 12.33 2.93 -3.48
C ASP A 43 11.36 2.04 -2.69
N ILE A 44 10.92 2.52 -1.53
CA ILE A 44 10.00 1.82 -0.63
C ILE A 44 8.58 2.28 -0.92
N ASP A 45 7.72 1.37 -1.39
CA ASP A 45 6.32 1.67 -1.66
C ASP A 45 5.46 1.36 -0.43
N LEU A 46 4.93 2.40 0.22
CA LEU A 46 3.97 2.28 1.32
C LEU A 46 2.57 2.62 0.83
N CYS A 47 1.62 1.73 1.13
CA CYS A 47 0.21 1.98 0.90
C CYS A 47 -0.53 2.04 2.23
N LEU A 48 -1.28 3.11 2.44
CA LEU A 48 -2.06 3.33 3.66
C LEU A 48 -3.57 3.34 3.38
N TRP A 49 -4.32 2.84 4.34
CA TRP A 49 -5.78 3.02 4.37
C TRP A 49 -6.13 4.05 5.43
N TYR A 50 -6.89 5.07 5.06
CA TYR A 50 -7.23 6.19 5.90
C TYR A 50 -8.74 6.32 6.09
N ASP A 51 -9.18 6.43 7.34
CA ASP A 51 -10.57 6.62 7.74
C ASP A 51 -10.96 8.09 7.61
N GLY A 52 -11.32 8.49 6.40
CA GLY A 52 -11.72 9.86 6.10
C GLY A 52 -12.19 10.01 4.67
N ASP A 53 -12.66 11.20 4.33
CA ASP A 53 -12.95 11.54 2.94
C ASP A 53 -11.67 11.64 2.10
N THR A 54 -11.82 11.69 0.77
CA THR A 54 -10.70 11.80 -0.17
C THR A 54 -9.79 13.00 0.10
N THR A 55 -10.34 14.13 0.55
CA THR A 55 -9.58 15.33 0.85
C THR A 55 -8.78 15.18 2.14
N GLU A 56 -9.37 14.58 3.17
CA GLU A 56 -8.68 14.24 4.42
C GLU A 56 -7.56 13.23 4.18
N ALA A 57 -7.80 12.18 3.39
CA ALA A 57 -6.80 11.19 3.04
C ALA A 57 -5.63 11.80 2.25
N GLU A 58 -5.89 12.64 1.25
CA GLU A 58 -4.83 13.32 0.50
C GLU A 58 -4.06 14.33 1.37
N ARG A 59 -4.73 15.02 2.29
CA ARG A 59 -4.04 15.90 3.27
C ARG A 59 -3.09 15.11 4.15
N PHE A 60 -3.52 13.97 4.66
CA PHE A 60 -2.66 13.10 5.47
C PHE A 60 -1.50 12.53 4.65
N ARG A 61 -1.76 12.07 3.42
CA ARG A 61 -0.71 11.63 2.48
C ARG A 61 0.32 12.73 2.24
N PHE A 62 -0.11 13.96 2.00
CA PHE A 62 0.79 15.09 1.82
C PHE A 62 1.65 15.36 3.07
N ALA A 63 1.06 15.27 4.27
CA ALA A 63 1.82 15.37 5.53
C ALA A 63 2.88 14.27 5.64
N CYS A 64 2.55 13.03 5.26
CA CYS A 64 3.51 11.93 5.23
C CYS A 64 4.66 12.18 4.25
N ILE A 65 4.37 12.68 3.04
CA ILE A 65 5.40 13.03 2.04
C ILE A 65 6.31 14.13 2.56
N LYS A 66 5.76 15.17 3.20
CA LYS A 66 6.54 16.25 3.80
C LYS A 66 7.45 15.72 4.90
N GLU A 67 6.90 14.92 5.81
CA GLU A 67 7.66 14.30 6.90
C GLU A 67 8.78 13.42 6.33
N LEU A 68 8.51 12.58 5.34
CA LEU A 68 9.46 11.62 4.78
C LEU A 68 10.26 12.16 3.59
N SER A 69 10.38 13.47 3.43
CA SER A 69 11.01 14.11 2.27
C SER A 69 12.51 13.81 2.09
N ASP A 70 13.19 13.41 3.16
CA ASP A 70 14.58 12.95 3.17
C ASP A 70 14.72 11.43 2.92
N SER A 71 13.61 10.72 2.75
CA SER A 71 13.53 9.27 2.57
C SER A 71 13.07 8.90 1.17
N ARG A 72 13.56 7.79 0.63
CA ARG A 72 13.10 7.23 -0.66
C ARG A 72 11.83 6.39 -0.47
N VAL A 73 10.76 7.03 -0.04
CA VAL A 73 9.49 6.37 0.27
C VAL A 73 8.39 6.98 -0.59
N ASP A 74 7.73 6.17 -1.42
CA ASP A 74 6.49 6.55 -2.07
C ASP A 74 5.29 6.15 -1.21
N ILE A 75 4.29 7.02 -1.14
CA ILE A 75 3.12 6.85 -0.28
C ILE A 75 1.87 6.97 -1.10
N GLN A 76 1.02 5.95 -1.00
CA GLN A 76 -0.24 5.85 -1.73
C GLN A 76 -1.41 5.61 -0.79
N ILE A 77 -2.59 6.14 -1.15
CA ILE A 77 -3.85 5.83 -0.48
C ILE A 77 -4.47 4.61 -1.15
N PHE A 78 -4.75 3.56 -0.37
CA PHE A 78 -5.28 2.28 -0.86
C PHE A 78 -6.53 2.46 -1.72
N LEU A 79 -7.46 3.31 -1.28
CA LEU A 79 -8.72 3.56 -1.97
C LEU A 79 -8.57 4.40 -3.25
N HIS A 80 -7.41 5.03 -3.48
CA HIS A 80 -7.14 5.80 -4.71
C HIS A 80 -6.44 4.95 -5.78
N LEU A 81 -5.91 3.78 -5.40
CA LEU A 81 -5.24 2.88 -6.32
C LEU A 81 -6.24 2.14 -7.23
N PRO A 82 -5.86 1.82 -8.48
CA PRO A 82 -6.61 0.88 -9.31
C PRO A 82 -6.74 -0.50 -8.65
N LEU A 83 -7.83 -1.21 -8.93
CA LEU A 83 -8.15 -2.50 -8.29
C LEU A 83 -7.02 -3.54 -8.43
N TYR A 84 -6.39 -3.63 -9.60
CA TYR A 84 -5.29 -4.59 -9.82
C TYR A 84 -4.04 -4.25 -8.98
N ILE A 85 -3.76 -2.97 -8.72
CA ILE A 85 -2.67 -2.56 -7.83
C ILE A 85 -3.01 -2.87 -6.38
N ARG A 86 -4.27 -2.68 -5.95
CA ARG A 86 -4.71 -3.04 -4.59
C ARG A 86 -4.46 -4.50 -4.25
N ILE A 87 -4.56 -5.40 -5.25
CA ILE A 87 -4.21 -6.81 -5.08
C ILE A 87 -2.72 -6.98 -4.81
N GLU A 88 -1.85 -6.27 -5.53
CA GLU A 88 -0.40 -6.30 -5.26
C GLU A 88 -0.08 -5.72 -3.87
N VAL A 89 -0.83 -4.71 -3.40
CA VAL A 89 -0.70 -4.19 -2.04
C VAL A 89 -1.01 -5.26 -0.99
N ILE A 90 -2.13 -5.97 -1.13
CA ILE A 90 -2.56 -7.01 -0.17
C ILE A 90 -1.59 -8.20 -0.15
N ARG A 91 -0.93 -8.50 -1.28
CA ARG A 91 0.16 -9.50 -1.33
C ARG A 91 1.45 -9.04 -0.64
N GLY A 92 1.57 -7.75 -0.37
CA GLY A 92 2.71 -7.15 0.31
C GLY A 92 2.82 -7.53 1.79
N ARG A 93 3.75 -6.88 2.48
CA ARG A 93 3.99 -7.05 3.91
C ARG A 93 3.18 -6.04 4.71
N LEU A 94 2.30 -6.52 5.59
CA LEU A 94 1.60 -5.67 6.55
C LEU A 94 2.58 -5.11 7.59
N LEU A 95 2.70 -3.78 7.66
CA LEU A 95 3.56 -3.08 8.63
C LEU A 95 2.79 -2.63 9.87
N TYR A 96 1.53 -2.27 9.70
CA TYR A 96 0.68 -1.75 10.76
C TYR A 96 -0.79 -2.09 10.48
N ALA A 97 -1.51 -2.46 11.53
CA ALA A 97 -2.95 -2.66 11.51
C ALA A 97 -3.55 -2.15 12.83
N LYS A 98 -4.58 -1.31 12.72
CA LYS A 98 -5.40 -0.85 13.85
C LYS A 98 -6.37 -1.94 14.32
N ASP A 99 -7.01 -2.63 13.37
CA ASP A 99 -7.83 -3.82 13.60
C ASP A 99 -7.55 -4.86 12.50
N MET A 100 -7.08 -6.05 12.90
CA MET A 100 -6.78 -7.13 11.96
C MET A 100 -8.03 -7.63 11.22
N ARG A 101 -9.21 -7.60 11.86
CA ARG A 101 -10.46 -8.01 11.21
C ARG A 101 -10.79 -7.09 10.03
N PHE A 102 -10.60 -5.78 10.24
CA PHE A 102 -10.78 -4.80 9.18
C PHE A 102 -9.83 -5.05 7.99
N VAL A 103 -8.58 -5.39 8.25
CA VAL A 103 -7.62 -5.76 7.19
C VAL A 103 -8.13 -6.97 6.40
N TYR A 104 -8.61 -8.02 7.08
CA TYR A 104 -9.18 -9.20 6.42
C TYR A 104 -10.43 -8.88 5.59
N ASP A 105 -11.33 -8.04 6.12
CA ASP A 105 -12.55 -7.64 5.41
C ASP A 105 -12.23 -6.87 4.12
N VAL A 106 -11.28 -5.93 4.20
CA VAL A 106 -10.80 -5.18 3.03
C VAL A 106 -10.13 -6.13 2.03
N ALA A 107 -9.26 -7.02 2.50
CA ALA A 107 -8.56 -7.98 1.64
C ALA A 107 -9.56 -8.90 0.90
N TYR A 108 -10.51 -9.49 1.63
CA TYR A 108 -11.53 -10.37 1.05
C TYR A 108 -12.38 -9.66 0.02
N ARG A 109 -12.84 -8.44 0.33
CA ARG A 109 -13.61 -7.62 -0.62
C ARG A 109 -12.81 -7.32 -1.88
N THR A 110 -11.56 -6.90 -1.75
CA THR A 110 -10.70 -6.57 -2.89
C THR A 110 -10.41 -7.80 -3.75
N ILE A 111 -10.16 -8.97 -3.16
CA ILE A 111 -9.97 -10.23 -3.89
C ILE A 111 -11.24 -10.57 -4.69
N ARG A 112 -12.41 -10.51 -4.05
CA ARG A 112 -13.69 -10.81 -4.71
C ARG A 112 -14.00 -9.86 -5.86
N GLU A 113 -13.74 -8.56 -5.68
CA GLU A 113 -13.90 -7.55 -6.73
C GLU A 113 -12.94 -7.82 -7.90
N PHE A 114 -11.68 -8.15 -7.58
CA PHE A 114 -10.69 -8.42 -8.60
C PHE A 114 -11.01 -9.69 -9.39
N ASP A 115 -11.43 -10.77 -8.75
CA ASP A 115 -11.82 -12.01 -9.45
C ASP A 115 -12.95 -11.77 -10.45
N GLY A 116 -13.92 -10.91 -10.13
CA GLY A 116 -14.97 -10.49 -11.06
C GLY A 116 -14.48 -9.63 -12.25
N PHE A 117 -13.34 -8.96 -12.11
CA PHE A 117 -12.72 -8.11 -13.13
C PHE A 117 -11.58 -8.81 -13.89
N LYS A 118 -10.98 -9.84 -13.30
CA LYS A 118 -9.69 -10.45 -13.68
C LYS A 118 -9.65 -10.90 -15.13
N HIS A 119 -10.68 -11.60 -15.59
CA HIS A 119 -10.74 -12.10 -16.96
C HIS A 119 -10.66 -10.97 -17.98
N ARG A 120 -11.52 -9.95 -17.85
CA ARG A 120 -11.51 -8.79 -18.76
C ARG A 120 -10.18 -8.03 -18.72
N PHE A 121 -9.58 -7.94 -17.54
CA PHE A 121 -8.27 -7.31 -17.38
C PHE A 121 -7.18 -8.08 -18.13
N TYR A 122 -7.16 -9.41 -18.00
CA TYR A 122 -6.17 -10.27 -18.65
C TYR A 122 -6.34 -10.33 -20.16
N ASP A 123 -7.57 -10.30 -20.67
CA ASP A 123 -7.86 -10.10 -22.09
C ASP A 123 -7.28 -8.77 -22.58
N TYR A 124 -7.56 -7.67 -21.87
CA TYR A 124 -7.17 -6.33 -22.27
C TYR A 124 -5.64 -6.13 -22.32
N ILE A 125 -4.91 -6.72 -21.39
CA ILE A 125 -3.43 -6.64 -21.35
C ILE A 125 -2.74 -7.75 -22.15
N GLY A 126 -3.50 -8.59 -22.87
CA GLY A 126 -2.97 -9.67 -23.70
C GLY A 126 -2.34 -10.83 -22.93
N LYS A 127 -2.64 -10.97 -21.62
CA LYS A 127 -2.15 -12.07 -20.79
C LYS A 127 -2.89 -13.39 -21.07
N GLU A 128 -4.15 -13.29 -21.51
CA GLU A 128 -4.97 -14.42 -21.96
C GLU A 128 -5.29 -14.33 -23.47
N ALA A 129 -4.48 -13.63 -24.27
CA ALA A 129 -4.65 -13.63 -25.72
C ALA A 129 -4.22 -14.97 -26.36
N MET A 130 -5.25 -15.72 -26.78
CA MET A 130 -5.27 -16.87 -27.72
C MET A 130 -4.85 -18.26 -27.22
N VAL A 131 -5.84 -19.05 -26.82
CA VAL A 131 -6.06 -20.41 -27.37
C VAL A 131 -7.52 -20.52 -27.80
#